data_AF-A0A2D9C5M1-F1
#
_entry.id   AF-A0A2D9C5M1-F1
#
_cell.length_a   1.000
_cell.length_b   1.000
_cell.length_c   1.000
_cell.angle_alpha   90.00
_cell.angle_beta   90.00
_cell.angle_gamma   90.00
#
_symmetry.space_group_name_H-M   'P 1'
#
loop_
_entity.id
_entity.type
_entity.pdbx_description
1 polymer ?
#
loop_
_entity_poly.entity_id
_entity_poly.type
_entity_poly.pdbx_seq_one_letter_code
_entity_poly.pdbx_strand_id
1 'polypeptide(L)'
;METDLIRRVVSKKTGIDLDDFNQTHTRKRENVTARKLYFKFCRDYTHLSLSAIGKTLTPNKDHATVLHNCRTIEDLIRFDKVTRSKAEAIQSLLEYIRAKELYGEEDVQEQILRIAKSDQIIDSLQHQNELLIKELEDLHNKVKKQNEYLQEAGYEVNMSVFKDIS
;
A
#
# COMPACT_ATOMS: atom_id res chain seq x y z
N MET A 1 1.43 -9.25 -8.76
CA MET A 1 1.32 -10.64 -8.30
C MET A 1 0.23 -11.34 -9.09
N GLU A 2 0.42 -12.60 -9.46
CA GLU A 2 -0.58 -13.38 -10.20
C GLU A 2 -1.75 -13.83 -9.33
N THR A 3 -2.97 -13.81 -9.88
CA THR A 3 -4.19 -14.17 -9.13
C THR A 3 -4.23 -15.64 -8.72
N ASP A 4 -3.63 -16.52 -9.53
CA ASP A 4 -3.51 -17.95 -9.24
C ASP A 4 -2.66 -18.23 -7.99
N LEU A 5 -1.64 -17.41 -7.72
CA LEU A 5 -0.87 -17.52 -6.49
C LEU A 5 -1.72 -17.15 -5.27
N ILE A 6 -2.43 -16.01 -5.35
CA ILE A 6 -3.31 -15.55 -4.29
C ILE A 6 -4.40 -16.60 -4.01
N ARG A 7 -4.98 -17.18 -5.07
CA ARG A 7 -6.00 -18.24 -4.97
C ARG A 7 -5.47 -19.44 -4.18
N ARG A 8 -4.32 -19.98 -4.58
CA ARG A 8 -3.68 -21.13 -3.89
C ARG A 8 -3.41 -20.84 -2.42
N VAL A 9 -2.86 -19.66 -2.11
CA VAL A 9 -2.56 -19.27 -0.72
C VAL A 9 -3.83 -19.19 0.13
N VAL A 10 -4.88 -18.53 -0.39
CA VAL A 10 -6.15 -18.39 0.30
C VAL A 10 -6.81 -19.77 0.49
N SER A 11 -6.84 -20.61 -0.54
CA SER A 11 -7.41 -21.96 -0.45
C SER A 11 -6.72 -22.81 0.62
N LYS A 12 -5.38 -22.80 0.64
CA LYS A 12 -4.59 -23.54 1.64
C LYS A 12 -4.89 -23.07 3.07
N LYS A 13 -5.04 -21.77 3.30
CA LYS A 13 -5.26 -21.21 4.65
C LYS A 13 -6.71 -21.28 5.12
N THR A 14 -7.66 -21.24 4.19
CA THR A 14 -9.09 -21.31 4.53
C THR A 14 -9.62 -22.73 4.59
N GLY A 15 -8.95 -23.69 3.91
CA GLY A 15 -9.42 -25.05 3.72
C GLY A 15 -10.49 -25.17 2.63
N ILE A 16 -10.73 -24.10 1.86
CA ILE A 16 -11.74 -24.02 0.81
C ILE A 16 -11.05 -24.02 -0.54
N ASP A 17 -11.42 -24.97 -1.40
CA ASP A 17 -10.95 -24.99 -2.77
C ASP A 17 -11.65 -23.89 -3.57
N LEU A 18 -10.87 -22.92 -4.08
CA LEU A 18 -11.38 -21.80 -4.85
C LEU A 18 -11.39 -22.09 -6.37
N ASP A 19 -10.87 -23.24 -6.79
CA ASP A 19 -11.02 -23.74 -8.17
C ASP A 19 -12.28 -24.64 -8.31
N ASP A 20 -12.80 -25.17 -7.19
CA ASP A 20 -14.04 -25.95 -7.15
C ASP A 20 -15.29 -25.06 -7.20
N PHE A 21 -16.05 -25.18 -8.31
CA PHE A 21 -17.32 -24.48 -8.52
C PHE A 21 -18.32 -24.64 -7.37
N ASN A 22 -18.43 -25.81 -6.76
CA ASN A 22 -19.42 -26.06 -5.72
C ASN A 22 -19.08 -25.28 -4.44
N GLN A 23 -17.80 -25.16 -4.13
CA GLN A 23 -17.29 -24.42 -2.97
C GLN A 23 -17.32 -22.91 -3.20
N THR A 24 -17.05 -22.44 -4.41
CA THR A 24 -17.16 -21.03 -4.75
C THR A 24 -18.60 -20.56 -4.96
N HIS A 25 -19.51 -21.42 -5.43
CA HIS A 25 -20.92 -21.08 -5.61
C HIS A 25 -21.70 -21.05 -4.28
N THR A 26 -21.36 -21.92 -3.33
CA THR A 26 -22.15 -22.08 -2.10
C THR A 26 -22.17 -20.82 -1.21
N ARG A 27 -23.27 -20.67 -0.47
CA ARG A 27 -23.53 -19.57 0.47
C ARG A 27 -23.12 -19.90 1.91
N LYS A 28 -22.52 -21.07 2.17
CA LYS A 28 -21.97 -21.42 3.49
C LYS A 28 -21.01 -20.34 3.96
N ARG A 29 -21.08 -19.97 5.24
CA ARG A 29 -20.32 -18.85 5.83
C ARG A 29 -18.82 -18.94 5.54
N GLU A 30 -18.21 -20.10 5.76
CA GLU A 30 -16.78 -20.36 5.52
C GLU A 30 -16.36 -20.13 4.06
N ASN A 31 -17.18 -20.58 3.11
CA ASN A 31 -16.95 -20.43 1.67
C ASN A 31 -17.09 -18.97 1.24
N VAL A 32 -18.12 -18.29 1.75
CA VAL A 32 -18.32 -16.85 1.53
C VAL A 32 -17.13 -16.07 2.09
N THR A 33 -16.66 -16.37 3.30
CA THR A 33 -15.50 -15.73 3.92
C THR A 33 -14.22 -15.98 3.11
N ALA A 34 -13.98 -17.21 2.63
CA ALA A 34 -12.82 -17.52 1.80
C ALA A 34 -12.80 -16.70 0.50
N ARG A 35 -13.94 -16.62 -0.21
CA ARG A 35 -14.08 -15.79 -1.42
C ARG A 35 -13.86 -14.31 -1.15
N LYS A 36 -14.41 -13.82 -0.03
CA LYS A 36 -14.23 -12.43 0.41
C LYS A 36 -12.77 -12.10 0.68
N LEU A 37 -12.05 -12.97 1.39
CA LEU A 37 -10.61 -12.83 1.62
C LEU A 37 -9.84 -12.81 0.29
N TYR A 38 -10.17 -13.74 -0.62
CA TYR A 38 -9.55 -13.78 -1.95
C TYR A 38 -9.74 -12.47 -2.72
N PHE A 39 -10.96 -11.93 -2.77
CA PHE A 39 -11.21 -10.66 -3.46
C PHE A 39 -10.47 -9.48 -2.83
N LYS A 40 -10.41 -9.41 -1.49
CA LYS A 40 -9.61 -8.40 -0.79
C LYS A 40 -8.15 -8.48 -1.22
N PHE A 41 -7.54 -9.66 -1.15
CA PHE A 41 -6.13 -9.80 -1.49
C PHE A 41 -5.84 -9.58 -2.98
N CYS A 42 -6.76 -9.96 -3.88
CA CYS A 42 -6.63 -9.59 -5.30
C CYS A 42 -6.64 -8.07 -5.50
N ARG A 43 -7.53 -7.35 -4.79
CA ARG A 43 -7.57 -5.88 -4.84
C ARG A 43 -6.28 -5.25 -4.31
N ASP A 44 -5.72 -5.81 -3.25
CA ASP A 44 -4.58 -5.21 -2.55
C ASP A 44 -3.22 -5.56 -3.19
N TYR A 45 -3.08 -6.72 -3.86
CA TYR A 45 -1.81 -7.25 -4.39
C TYR A 45 -1.74 -7.33 -5.92
N THR A 46 -2.78 -6.91 -6.63
CA THR A 46 -2.81 -6.87 -8.11
C THR A 46 -3.26 -5.51 -8.62
N HIS A 47 -3.02 -5.22 -9.90
CA HIS A 47 -3.50 -4.02 -10.58
C HIS A 47 -4.83 -4.25 -11.33
N LEU A 48 -5.55 -5.32 -11.02
CA LEU A 48 -6.78 -5.68 -11.71
C LEU A 48 -7.94 -4.79 -11.29
N SER A 49 -8.81 -4.46 -12.25
CA SER A 49 -10.09 -3.82 -11.96
C SER A 49 -11.02 -4.77 -11.20
N LEU A 50 -11.99 -4.22 -10.45
CA LEU A 50 -12.98 -5.04 -9.74
C LEU A 50 -13.77 -5.98 -10.65
N SER A 51 -14.01 -5.56 -11.90
CA SER A 51 -14.64 -6.42 -12.92
C SER A 51 -13.72 -7.57 -13.33
N ALA A 52 -12.43 -7.30 -13.56
CA ALA A 52 -11.46 -8.34 -13.87
C ALA A 52 -11.30 -9.32 -12.70
N ILE A 53 -11.17 -8.84 -11.46
CA ILE A 53 -11.14 -9.67 -10.25
C ILE A 53 -12.38 -10.57 -10.16
N GLY A 54 -13.57 -10.02 -10.44
CA GLY A 54 -14.82 -10.78 -10.41
C GLY A 54 -14.89 -11.93 -11.42
N LYS A 55 -14.09 -11.88 -12.50
CA LYS A 55 -13.99 -12.94 -13.52
C LYS A 55 -12.94 -14.01 -13.19
N THR A 56 -12.16 -13.84 -12.11
CA THR A 56 -11.09 -14.80 -11.72
C THR A 56 -11.59 -15.98 -10.89
N LEU A 57 -12.88 -15.97 -10.50
CA LEU A 57 -13.54 -17.10 -9.84
C LEU A 57 -14.77 -17.49 -10.62
N THR A 58 -15.01 -18.79 -10.74
CA THR A 58 -16.26 -19.33 -11.29
C THR A 58 -17.14 -19.76 -10.12
N PRO A 59 -18.41 -19.35 -10.02
CA PRO A 59 -19.12 -18.44 -10.93
C PRO A 59 -18.64 -16.99 -10.81
N ASN A 60 -18.59 -16.29 -11.95
CA ASN A 60 -18.20 -14.89 -12.02
C ASN A 60 -19.03 -14.00 -11.08
N LYS A 61 -18.44 -12.89 -10.64
CA LYS A 61 -19.07 -11.89 -9.78
C LYS A 61 -19.00 -10.54 -10.44
N ASP A 62 -20.09 -9.79 -10.35
CA ASP A 62 -20.11 -8.41 -10.82
C ASP A 62 -19.22 -7.52 -9.94
N HIS A 63 -18.68 -6.45 -10.52
CA HIS A 63 -17.82 -5.49 -9.84
C HIS A 63 -18.43 -4.91 -8.55
N ALA A 64 -19.76 -4.67 -8.52
CA ALA A 64 -20.45 -4.21 -7.31
C ALA A 64 -20.44 -5.28 -6.21
N THR A 65 -20.54 -6.56 -6.59
CA THR A 65 -20.44 -7.68 -5.65
C THR A 65 -19.03 -7.81 -5.09
N VAL A 66 -18.00 -7.66 -5.94
CA VAL A 66 -16.60 -7.66 -5.50
C VAL A 66 -16.35 -6.51 -4.53
N LEU A 67 -16.79 -5.29 -4.86
CA LEU A 67 -16.67 -4.11 -3.99
C LEU A 67 -17.32 -4.34 -2.61
N HIS A 68 -18.56 -4.85 -2.60
CA HIS A 68 -19.27 -5.15 -1.36
C HIS A 68 -18.56 -6.22 -0.52
N ASN A 69 -18.03 -7.26 -1.17
CA ASN A 69 -17.25 -8.30 -0.50
C ASN A 69 -15.98 -7.73 0.15
N CYS A 70 -15.25 -6.87 -0.57
CA CYS A 70 -14.03 -6.25 -0.04
C CYS A 70 -14.32 -5.30 1.13
N ARG A 71 -15.47 -4.62 1.16
CA ARG A 71 -15.87 -3.80 2.32
C ARG A 71 -16.26 -4.67 3.52
N THR A 72 -17.18 -5.62 3.31
CA THR A 72 -17.71 -6.44 4.41
C THR A 72 -16.68 -7.37 5.05
N ILE A 73 -15.61 -7.73 4.34
CA ILE A 73 -14.52 -8.52 4.92
C ILE A 73 -13.61 -7.70 5.82
N GLU A 74 -13.45 -6.40 5.56
CA GLU A 74 -12.71 -5.51 6.47
C GLU A 74 -13.42 -5.44 7.83
N ASP A 75 -14.75 -5.30 7.83
CA ASP A 75 -15.55 -5.37 9.06
C ASP A 75 -15.41 -6.74 9.74
N LEU A 76 -15.47 -7.82 8.97
CA LEU A 76 -15.35 -9.17 9.54
C LEU A 76 -13.95 -9.40 10.14
N ILE A 77 -12.87 -8.91 9.53
CA ILE A 77 -11.51 -8.95 10.09
C ILE A 77 -11.43 -8.12 11.38
N ARG A 78 -12.14 -6.98 11.45
CA ARG A 78 -12.18 -6.14 12.65
C ARG A 78 -12.85 -6.84 13.82
N PHE A 79 -13.95 -7.58 13.60
CA PHE A 79 -14.75 -8.10 14.71
C PHE A 79 -14.60 -9.61 14.97
N ASP A 80 -14.23 -10.41 13.97
CA ASP A 80 -14.08 -11.87 14.11
C ASP A 80 -12.60 -12.27 14.19
N LYS A 81 -12.19 -12.72 15.38
CA LYS A 81 -10.80 -13.13 15.66
C LYS A 81 -10.33 -14.27 14.74
N VAL A 82 -11.22 -15.20 14.39
CA VAL A 82 -10.86 -16.34 13.52
C VAL A 82 -10.56 -15.85 12.10
N THR A 83 -11.42 -15.00 11.55
CA THR A 83 -11.19 -14.41 10.24
C THR A 83 -9.95 -13.52 10.23
N ARG A 84 -9.71 -12.74 11.29
CA ARG A 84 -8.51 -11.92 11.43
C ARG A 84 -7.23 -12.74 11.39
N SER A 85 -7.15 -13.79 12.22
CA SER A 85 -5.97 -14.66 12.26
C SER A 85 -5.69 -15.32 10.91
N LYS A 86 -6.74 -15.77 10.19
CA LYS A 86 -6.58 -16.28 8.81
C LYS A 86 -6.07 -15.20 7.85
N ALA A 87 -6.61 -13.98 7.94
CA ALA A 87 -6.20 -12.87 7.08
C ALA A 87 -4.74 -12.46 7.31
N GLU A 88 -4.32 -12.32 8.57
CA GLU A 88 -2.93 -12.01 8.95
C GLU A 88 -1.95 -13.08 8.46
N ALA A 89 -2.31 -14.36 8.60
CA ALA A 89 -1.49 -15.47 8.12
C ALA A 89 -1.38 -15.52 6.58
N ILE A 90 -2.45 -15.16 5.86
CA ILE A 90 -2.42 -15.03 4.40
C ILE A 90 -1.56 -13.83 4.00
N GLN A 91 -1.78 -12.68 4.63
CA GLN A 91 -1.08 -11.44 4.35
C GLN A 91 0.44 -11.59 4.52
N SER A 92 0.85 -12.15 5.66
CA SER A 92 2.28 -12.39 5.96
C SER A 92 2.94 -13.28 4.91
N LEU A 93 2.24 -14.32 4.43
CA LEU A 93 2.77 -15.21 3.40
C LEU A 93 2.86 -14.53 2.03
N LEU A 94 1.84 -13.73 1.65
CA LEU A 94 1.87 -12.98 0.40
C LEU A 94 2.96 -11.91 0.40
N GLU A 95 3.17 -11.23 1.52
CA GLU A 95 4.27 -10.26 1.69
C GLU A 95 5.63 -10.93 1.61
N TYR A 96 5.80 -12.09 2.26
CA TYR A 96 7.03 -12.88 2.15
C TYR A 96 7.33 -13.28 0.70
N ILE A 97 6.34 -13.80 -0.02
CA ILE A 97 6.53 -14.20 -1.43
C ILE A 97 6.84 -12.98 -2.30
N ARG A 98 6.14 -11.87 -2.10
CA ARG A 98 6.39 -10.61 -2.82
C ARG A 98 7.80 -10.07 -2.56
N ALA A 99 8.27 -10.14 -1.32
CA ALA A 99 9.62 -9.75 -0.95
C ALA A 99 10.64 -10.68 -1.64
N LYS A 100 10.41 -12.00 -1.64
CA LYS A 100 11.28 -12.96 -2.33
C LYS A 100 11.36 -12.70 -3.85
N GLU A 101 10.25 -12.31 -4.48
CA GLU A 101 10.25 -11.93 -5.91
C GLU A 101 11.05 -10.64 -6.19
N LEU A 102 11.05 -9.67 -5.27
CA LEU A 102 11.70 -8.37 -5.45
C LEU A 102 13.19 -8.39 -5.12
N TYR A 103 13.60 -9.22 -4.16
CA TYR A 103 14.96 -9.28 -3.63
C TYR A 103 15.71 -10.56 -4.03
N GLY A 104 15.07 -11.45 -4.81
CA GLY A 104 15.68 -12.70 -5.27
C GLY A 104 15.96 -13.71 -4.15
N GLU A 105 16.58 -14.84 -4.49
CA GLU A 105 17.27 -15.70 -3.52
C GLU A 105 18.65 -15.11 -3.20
N GLU A 106 18.68 -13.85 -2.76
CA GLU A 106 19.91 -13.28 -2.21
C GLU A 106 20.13 -13.85 -0.81
N ASP A 107 21.38 -14.24 -0.53
CA ASP A 107 21.81 -14.68 0.79
C ASP A 107 21.42 -13.64 1.84
N VAL A 108 21.08 -14.09 3.05
CA VAL A 108 20.62 -13.22 4.13
C VAL A 108 21.65 -12.11 4.42
N GLN A 109 22.95 -12.37 4.23
CA GLN A 109 24.00 -11.37 4.42
C GLN A 109 23.95 -10.26 3.37
N GLU A 110 23.60 -10.59 2.12
CA GLU A 110 23.52 -9.62 1.02
C GLU A 110 22.32 -8.68 1.21
N GLN A 111 21.20 -9.20 1.70
CA GLN A 111 20.04 -8.40 2.09
C GLN A 111 20.36 -7.44 3.24
N ILE A 112 21.06 -7.91 4.28
CA ILE A 112 21.52 -7.07 5.40
C ILE A 112 22.45 -5.96 4.89
N LEU A 113 23.39 -6.29 4.00
CA LEU A 113 24.32 -5.34 3.43
C LEU A 113 23.62 -4.27 2.59
N ARG A 114 22.58 -4.65 1.83
CA ARG A 114 21.78 -3.72 1.03
C ARG A 114 20.94 -2.77 1.89
N ILE A 115 20.36 -3.27 2.98
CA ILE A 115 19.64 -2.45 3.96
C ILE A 115 20.60 -1.43 4.57
N ALA A 116 21.76 -1.88 5.06
CA ALA A 116 22.76 -0.99 5.65
C ALA A 116 23.24 0.10 4.68
N LYS A 117 23.44 -0.23 3.39
CA LYS A 117 23.76 0.76 2.36
C LYS A 117 22.62 1.75 2.11
N SER A 118 21.37 1.28 2.14
CA SER A 118 20.20 2.14 1.95
C SER A 118 20.04 3.10 3.13
N ASP A 119 20.26 2.64 4.36
CA ASP A 119 20.23 3.47 5.56
C ASP A 119 21.29 4.59 5.48
N GLN A 120 22.51 4.28 5.04
CA GLN A 120 23.55 5.30 4.81
C GLN A 120 23.12 6.37 3.80
N ILE A 121 22.44 5.97 2.72
CA ILE A 121 21.94 6.92 1.72
C ILE A 121 20.82 7.78 2.31
N ILE A 122 19.91 7.18 3.08
CA ILE A 122 18.83 7.90 3.76
C ILE A 122 19.40 8.96 4.70
N ASP A 123 20.38 8.60 5.53
CA ASP A 123 21.04 9.53 6.45
C ASP A 123 21.71 10.69 5.70
N SER A 124 22.39 10.39 4.59
CA SER A 124 23.02 11.42 3.75
C SER A 124 21.98 12.37 3.12
N LEU A 125 20.86 11.83 2.64
CA LEU A 125 19.78 12.63 2.04
C LEU A 125 19.07 13.49 3.08
N GLN A 126 18.82 12.94 4.27
CA GLN A 126 18.25 13.69 5.38
C GLN A 126 19.16 14.86 5.78
N HIS A 127 20.46 14.62 5.88
CA HIS A 127 21.42 15.67 6.17
C HIS A 127 21.42 16.77 5.09
N GLN A 128 21.39 16.41 3.81
CA GLN A 128 21.29 17.40 2.73
C GLN A 128 19.98 18.20 2.80
N ASN A 129 18.85 17.55 3.12
CA ASN A 129 17.58 18.24 3.28
C ASN A 129 17.61 19.25 4.44
N GLU A 130 18.23 18.89 5.58
CA GLU A 130 18.41 19.83 6.70
C GLU A 130 19.21 21.07 6.30
N LEU A 131 20.28 20.90 5.50
CA LEU A 131 21.07 22.02 5.00
C LEU A 131 20.28 22.90 4.03
N LEU A 132 19.55 22.29 3.10
CA LEU A 132 18.71 23.01 2.14
C LEU A 132 17.59 23.80 2.84
N ILE A 133 16.98 23.24 3.88
CA ILE A 133 15.96 23.94 4.67
C ILE A 133 16.56 25.19 5.33
N LYS A 134 17.74 25.09 5.94
CA LYS A 134 18.44 26.25 6.52
C LYS A 134 18.75 27.31 5.47
N GLU A 135 19.21 26.91 4.30
CA GLU A 135 19.51 27.84 3.20
C GLU A 135 18.25 28.57 2.71
N LEU A 136 17.12 27.86 2.62
CA LEU A 136 15.83 28.47 2.29
C LEU A 136 15.36 29.47 3.36
N GLU A 137 15.54 29.16 4.64
CA GLU A 137 15.23 30.08 5.75
C GLU A 137 16.09 31.34 5.69
N ASP A 138 17.39 31.20 5.46
CA ASP A 138 18.31 32.33 5.33
C ASP A 138 17.96 33.23 4.13
N LEU A 139 17.63 32.62 2.98
CA LEU A 139 17.17 33.35 1.80
C LEU A 139 15.84 34.05 2.06
N HIS A 140 14.90 33.38 2.71
CA HIS A 140 13.62 33.97 3.10
C HIS A 140 13.82 35.21 3.97
N ASN A 141 14.68 35.12 4.99
CA ASN A 141 15.02 36.24 5.87
C ASN A 141 15.69 37.40 5.13
N LYS A 142 16.58 37.13 4.17
CA LYS A 142 17.22 38.16 3.33
C LYS A 142 16.20 38.88 2.46
N VAL A 143 15.34 38.12 1.76
CA VAL A 143 14.28 38.69 0.92
C VAL A 143 13.30 39.52 1.74
N LYS A 144 12.92 39.04 2.92
CA LYS A 144 12.06 39.78 3.85
C LYS A 144 12.66 41.14 4.23
N LYS A 145 13.91 41.16 4.71
CA LYS A 145 14.62 42.41 5.06
C LYS A 145 14.75 43.36 3.87
N GLN A 146 15.03 42.83 2.68
CA GLN A 146 15.14 43.63 1.47
C GLN A 146 13.80 44.27 1.10
N ASN A 147 12.70 43.53 1.24
CA ASN A 147 11.35 44.04 0.98
C ASN A 147 10.97 45.14 1.99
N GLU A 148 11.29 44.96 3.28
CA GLU A 148 11.08 45.98 4.33
C GLU A 148 11.80 47.30 3.97
N TYR A 149 13.08 47.23 3.58
CA TYR A 149 13.85 48.42 3.14
C TYR A 149 13.22 49.12 1.92
N LEU A 150 12.78 48.35 0.92
CA LEU A 150 12.17 48.91 -0.28
C LEU A 150 10.84 49.62 0.02
N GLN A 151 10.02 49.05 0.91
CA GLN A 151 8.78 49.67 1.38
C GLN A 151 9.06 50.98 2.15
N GLU A 152 10.04 50.99 3.05
CA GLU A 152 10.48 52.20 3.78
C GLU A 152 10.97 53.30 2.83
N ALA A 153 11.64 52.92 1.74
CA ALA A 153 12.10 53.83 0.70
C ALA A 153 11.00 54.30 -0.27
N GLY A 154 9.74 53.86 -0.08
CA GLY A 154 8.58 54.30 -0.85
C GLY A 154 8.33 53.53 -2.14
N TYR A 155 8.97 52.38 -2.35
CA TYR A 155 8.71 51.50 -3.49
C TYR A 155 7.59 50.51 -3.17
N GLU A 156 6.62 50.33 -4.09
CA GLU A 156 5.59 49.30 -3.97
C GLU A 156 6.19 47.91 -4.26
N VAL A 157 6.28 47.08 -3.22
CA VAL A 157 6.75 45.69 -3.35
C VAL A 157 5.56 44.76 -3.57
N ASN A 158 5.21 44.50 -4.82
CA ASN A 158 4.24 43.46 -5.20
C ASN A 158 4.96 42.11 -5.36
N MET A 159 5.27 41.43 -4.26
CA MET A 159 5.86 40.09 -4.29
C MET A 159 5.08 39.13 -3.37
N SER A 160 3.86 38.76 -3.78
CA SER A 160 3.30 37.47 -3.39
C SER A 160 3.77 36.43 -4.41
N VAL A 161 5.00 35.93 -4.26
CA VAL A 161 5.44 34.74 -5.01
C VAL A 161 5.43 33.49 -4.11
N PHE A 162 5.36 33.67 -2.79
CA PHE A 162 5.21 32.56 -1.85
C PHE A 162 4.02 32.86 -0.95
N LYS A 163 2.88 32.21 -1.25
CA LYS A 163 1.79 32.07 -0.28
C LYS A 163 2.38 31.42 0.97
N ASP A 164 2.03 31.98 2.12
CA ASP A 164 2.37 31.45 3.44
C ASP A 164 2.22 29.93 3.44
N ILE A 165 3.34 29.22 3.57
CA ILE A 165 3.33 27.78 3.76
C ILE A 165 2.88 27.57 5.20
N SER A 166 1.58 27.31 5.36
CA SER A 166 0.94 26.87 6.61
C SER A 166 1.21 25.40 6.89
#